data_AF-A0A8T5HRQ0-F1
#
_entry.id   AF-A0A8T5HRQ0-F1
#
_cell.length_a   1.000
_cell.length_b   1.000
_cell.length_c   1.000
_cell.angle_alpha   90.00
_cell.angle_beta   90.00
_cell.angle_gamma   90.00
#
_symmetry.space_group_name_H-M   'P 1'
#
loop_
_entity.id
_entity.type
_entity.pdbx_description
1 polymer ?
#
loop_
_entity_poly.entity_id
_entity_poly.type
_entity_poly.pdbx_seq_one_letter_code
_entity_poly.pdbx_strand_id
1 'polypeptide(L)' 'MNQQELEFTLQKGEGYQTEFKESLKNLDRELVAFANASGGRVFLGIGDDNEVKGVTVDNKLKS' A
#
# COMPACT_ATOMS: atom_id res chain seq x y z
N MET A 1 5.55 12.49 0.30
CA MET A 1 6.40 11.46 0.94
C MET A 1 7.77 11.56 0.31
N ASN A 2 8.83 11.61 1.12
CA ASN A 2 10.21 11.57 0.63
C ASN A 2 10.69 10.12 0.57
N GLN A 3 11.73 9.86 -0.22
CA GLN A 3 12.32 8.53 -0.38
C GLN A 3 12.71 7.90 0.97
N GLN A 4 13.24 8.72 1.89
CA GLN A 4 13.62 8.31 3.24
C GLN A 4 12.43 7.83 4.09
N GLU A 5 11.26 8.45 3.95
CA GLU A 5 10.05 8.05 4.68
C GLU A 5 9.50 6.71 4.16
N LEU A 6 9.63 6.49 2.84
CA LEU A 6 9.27 5.22 2.22
C LEU A 6 10.22 4.12 2.68
N GLU A 7 11.53 4.37 2.68
CA GLU A 7 12.55 3.44 3.15
C GLU A 7 12.36 3.08 4.64
N PHE A 8 12.03 4.08 5.46
CA PHE A 8 11.72 3.86 6.88
C PHE A 8 10.46 3.02 7.06
N THR A 9 9.47 3.19 6.19
CA THR A 9 8.24 2.40 6.22
C THR A 9 8.46 0.98 5.73
N LEU A 10 9.25 0.79 4.68
CA LEU A 10 9.72 -0.52 4.20
C LEU A 10 10.51 -1.25 5.30
N GLN A 11 11.38 -0.55 6.03
CA GLN A 11 12.11 -1.11 7.17
C GLN A 11 11.21 -1.51 8.33
N LYS A 12 10.13 -0.75 8.56
CA LYS A 12 9.10 -1.11 9.55
C LYS A 12 8.30 -2.34 9.15
N GLY A 13 8.25 -2.66 7.86
CA GLY A 13 7.46 -3.75 7.31
C GLY A 13 5.95 -3.49 7.38
N GLU A 14 5.20 -4.49 6.94
CA GLU A 14 3.75 -4.52 7.08
C GLU A 14 3.36 -4.60 8.55
N GLY A 15 2.32 -3.85 8.91
CA GLY A 15 1.87 -3.77 10.29
C GLY A 15 0.45 -3.26 10.38
N TYR A 16 -0.04 -3.12 11.61
CA TYR A 16 -1.46 -2.82 11.87
C TYR A 16 -1.97 -1.51 11.23
N GLN A 17 -1.07 -0.60 10.86
CA GLN A 17 -1.40 0.68 10.23
C GLN A 17 -0.77 0.86 8.85
N THR A 18 -0.06 -0.15 8.33
CA THR A 18 0.69 -0.10 7.08
C THR A 18 0.47 -1.40 6.32
N GLU A 19 -0.17 -1.34 5.17
CA GLU A 19 -0.39 -2.49 4.28
C GLU A 19 0.40 -2.30 2.98
N PHE A 20 1.09 -3.33 2.50
CA PHE A 20 1.75 -3.32 1.21
C PHE A 20 0.95 -4.12 0.20
N LYS A 21 0.86 -3.60 -1.02
CA LYS A 21 0.13 -4.27 -2.09
C LYS A 21 0.78 -4.09 -3.43
N GLU A 22 0.94 -5.20 -4.13
CA GLU A 22 1.41 -5.20 -5.52
C GLU A 22 0.34 -4.71 -6.50
N SER A 23 -0.94 -4.79 -6.13
CA SER A 23 -2.08 -4.54 -7.02
C SER A 23 -3.29 -3.97 -6.29
N LEU A 24 -4.13 -3.23 -7.00
CA LEU A 24 -5.34 -2.57 -6.46
C LEU A 24 -6.48 -3.53 -6.07
N LYS A 25 -6.25 -4.84 -6.08
CA LYS A 25 -7.28 -5.83 -5.75
C LYS A 25 -7.72 -5.69 -4.28
N ASN A 26 -9.02 -5.54 -4.05
CA ASN A 26 -9.63 -5.42 -2.71
C ASN A 26 -9.23 -4.16 -1.91
N LEU A 27 -8.66 -3.14 -2.55
CA LEU A 27 -8.29 -1.89 -1.87
C LEU A 27 -9.49 -1.25 -1.16
N ASP A 28 -10.69 -1.38 -1.72
CA ASP A 28 -11.96 -0.96 -1.13
C ASP A 28 -12.19 -1.53 0.27
N ARG A 29 -11.90 -2.83 0.46
CA ARG A 29 -12.05 -3.49 1.77
C ARG A 29 -11.00 -3.02 2.77
N GLU A 30 -9.75 -2.90 2.35
CA GLU A 30 -8.68 -2.36 3.20
C GLU A 30 -8.97 -0.93 3.62
N LEU A 31 -9.43 -0.09 2.68
CA LEU A 31 -9.77 1.30 2.97
C LEU A 31 -10.89 1.39 4.00
N VAL A 32 -11.91 0.52 3.90
CA VAL A 32 -12.99 0.41 4.88
C VAL A 32 -12.47 -0.12 6.22
N ALA A 33 -11.58 -1.11 6.24
CA ALA A 33 -10.98 -1.63 7.46
C ALA A 33 -10.14 -0.55 8.18
N PHE A 34 -9.32 0.20 7.44
CA PHE A 34 -8.55 1.32 7.98
C PHE A 34 -9.46 2.44 8.49
N ALA A 35 -10.52 2.79 7.75
CA ALA A 35 -11.49 3.80 8.18
C ALA A 35 -12.23 3.40 9.47
N ASN A 36 -12.54 2.11 9.65
CA ASN A 36 -13.19 1.59 10.85
C ASN A 36 -12.23 1.33 12.03
N ALA A 37 -10.93 1.24 11.77
CA ALA A 37 -9.91 1.09 12.80
C ALA A 37 -9.42 2.48 13.28
N SER A 38 -8.11 2.74 13.25
CA SER A 38 -7.51 4.04 13.62
C SER A 38 -6.91 4.77 12.41
N GLY A 39 -7.36 4.44 11.20
CA GLY A 39 -6.70 4.84 9.96
C GLY A 39 -5.41 4.06 9.70
N GLY A 40 -4.84 4.26 8.52
CA GLY A 40 -3.60 3.62 8.11
C GLY A 40 -3.11 4.13 6.75
N ARG A 41 -2.07 3.49 6.24
CA ARG A 41 -1.44 3.79 4.97
C ARG A 41 -1.39 2.51 4.15
N VAL A 42 -1.87 2.58 2.91
CA VAL A 42 -1.71 1.51 1.94
C VAL A 42 -0.69 1.94 0.92
N PHE A 43 0.35 1.15 0.73
CA PHE A 43 1.33 1.38 -0.31
C PHE A 43 1.08 0.45 -1.48
N LEU A 44 1.02 1.03 -2.66
CA LEU A 44 0.74 0.34 -3.91
C LEU A 44 1.99 0.24 -4.76
N GLY A 45 2.24 -0.95 -5.32
CA GLY A 45 3.44 -1.26 -6.08
C GLY A 45 4.63 -1.68 -5.21
N ILE A 46 4.38 -2.16 -3.98
CA ILE A 46 5.38 -2.80 -3.12
C ILE A 46 5.00 -4.28 -2.98
N GLY A 47 5.94 -5.17 -3.24
CA GLY A 47 5.77 -6.61 -3.02
C GLY A 47 6.09 -7.05 -1.60
N ASP A 48 5.64 -8.25 -1.23
CA ASP A 48 5.91 -8.91 0.06
C ASP A 48 7.40 -8.88 0.45
N ASP A 49 8.31 -8.95 -0.53
CA ASP A 49 9.75 -8.90 -0.33
C ASP A 49 10.31 -7.48 -0.05
N ASN A 50 9.45 -6.48 0.21
CA ASN A 50 9.81 -5.06 0.32
C ASN A 50 10.43 -4.48 -0.98
N GLU A 51 10.21 -5.13 -2.12
CA GLU A 51 10.63 -4.61 -3.41
C GLU A 51 9.60 -3.64 -3.98
N VAL A 52 10.06 -2.43 -4.31
CA VAL A 52 9.26 -1.42 -5.02
C VAL A 52 9.19 -1.82 -6.49
N LYS A 53 8.22 -2.68 -6.84
CA LYS A 53 7.93 -3.07 -8.23
C LYS A 53 7.28 -1.94 -9.04
N GLY A 54 6.63 -0.99 -8.36
CA GLY A 54 5.81 0.03 -8.98
C GLY A 54 4.47 -0.55 -9.47
N VAL A 55 3.46 0.31 -9.61
CA VAL A 55 2.15 -0.09 -10.13
C VAL A 55 1.90 0.57 -11.48
N THR A 56 1.54 -0.24 -12.48
CA THR A 56 1.12 0.26 -13.79
C THR A 56 -0.32 0.73 -13.68
N VAL A 57 -0.51 2.04 -13.53
CA VAL A 57 -1.85 2.64 -13.50
C VAL A 57 -2.38 2.75 -14.93
N ASP A 58 -3.08 1.72 -15.40
CA ASP A 58 -3.75 1.72 -16.71
C ASP A 58 -5.24 2.10 -16.58
N ASN A 59 -5.83 2.67 -17.64
CA ASN A 59 -7.23 3.13 -17.65
C ASN A 59 -8.25 2.00 -17.46
N LYS A 60 -7.83 0.72 -17.55
CA LYS A 60 -8.62 -0.43 -17.08
C LYS A 60 -8.92 -0.43 -15.57
N LEU A 61 -8.21 0.37 -14.77
CA LEU A 61 -8.48 0.54 -13.34
C LEU A 61 -9.71 1.40 -13.05
N LYS A 62 -10.19 2.15 -14.05
CA LYS A 62 -11.31 3.09 -13.89
C LYS A 62 -12.65 2.53 -14.40
N SER A 63 -12.65 1.37 -15.06
CA SER A 63 -13.79 0.88 -15.84
C SER A 63 -14.42 -0.39 -15.31
#